data_AF-A0A235GDK6-F1
#
_entry.id   AF-A0A235GDK6-F1
#
_cell.length_a   1.000
_cell.length_b   1.000
_cell.length_c   1.000
_cell.angle_alpha   90.00
_cell.angle_beta   90.00
_cell.angle_gamma   90.00
#
_symmetry.space_group_name_H-M   'P 1'
#
loop_
_entity.id
_entity.type
_entity.pdbx_description
1 polymer ?
#
loop_
_entity_poly.entity_id
_entity_poly.type
_entity_poly.pdbx_seq_one_letter_code
_entity_poly.pdbx_strand_id
1 'polypeptide(L)'
;MDAISTAETAQDESAIYLAALPLARAEVLVRPCPVPASPGVYGWWFRELPADIDTSGCAKKDGLTLLYTGISPSAPPTNGKPPSTQNIRKRIRTHYSGNAEGSTLRKTLGCLLSNQLGIELRRVGSGNRRTFVTGEKVLSEWMDENALVSWVEHPEPWVLEHKLITTLDVPLNLDANAHNNFYLSLKAVRRAAVVRANELPVIPNPGVGGR
;
A
#
# COMPACT_ATOMS: atom_id res chain seq x y z
N MET A 1 7.57 -30.78 25.62
CA MET A 1 8.08 -29.72 24.73
C MET A 1 7.18 -29.79 23.52
N ASP A 2 6.08 -29.04 23.62
CA ASP A 2 4.93 -29.27 22.76
C ASP A 2 5.18 -28.64 21.40
N ALA A 3 5.03 -29.45 20.36
CA ALA A 3 5.01 -29.00 18.99
C ALA A 3 3.72 -28.19 18.78
N ILE A 4 3.78 -26.88 19.00
CA ILE A 4 2.71 -25.96 18.59
C ILE A 4 2.49 -26.18 17.10
N SER A 5 1.25 -26.46 16.71
CA SER A 5 0.90 -26.77 15.33
C SER A 5 1.16 -25.55 14.44
N THR A 6 1.67 -25.75 13.23
CA THR A 6 1.91 -24.66 12.26
C THR A 6 0.65 -23.84 11.96
N ALA A 7 -0.53 -24.44 12.08
CA ALA A 7 -1.81 -23.76 11.93
C ALA A 7 -2.13 -22.81 13.11
N GLU A 8 -1.73 -23.15 14.34
CA GLU A 8 -1.93 -22.29 15.51
C GLU A 8 -0.99 -21.08 15.45
N THR A 9 0.28 -21.28 15.10
CA THR A 9 1.24 -20.19 14.85
C THR A 9 0.75 -19.27 13.74
N ALA A 10 0.17 -19.84 12.67
CA ALA A 10 -0.39 -19.07 11.59
C ALA A 10 -1.62 -18.25 12.04
N GLN A 11 -2.54 -18.81 12.82
CA GLN A 11 -3.67 -18.07 13.35
C GLN A 11 -3.21 -16.89 14.25
N ASP A 12 -2.16 -17.12 15.04
CA ASP A 12 -1.57 -16.14 15.96
C ASP A 12 -0.97 -14.94 15.21
N GLU A 13 -0.21 -15.17 14.13
CA GLU A 13 0.37 -14.08 13.32
C GLU A 13 -0.68 -13.16 12.70
N SER A 14 -1.79 -13.71 12.21
CA SER A 14 -2.88 -12.90 11.63
C SER A 14 -3.59 -12.08 12.71
N ALA A 15 -3.78 -12.65 13.90
CA ALA A 15 -4.32 -11.94 15.05
C ALA A 15 -3.37 -10.82 15.51
N ILE A 16 -2.06 -11.06 15.61
CA ILE A 16 -1.05 -10.04 15.93
C ILE A 16 -1.08 -8.90 14.91
N TYR A 17 -1.17 -9.24 13.61
CA TYR A 17 -1.26 -8.26 12.52
C TYR A 17 -2.50 -7.36 12.63
N LEU A 18 -3.68 -7.92 12.92
CA LEU A 18 -4.91 -7.16 13.10
C LEU A 18 -4.95 -6.40 14.43
N ALA A 19 -4.28 -6.90 15.46
CA ALA A 19 -4.16 -6.26 16.76
C ALA A 19 -3.19 -5.06 16.76
N ALA A 20 -2.24 -5.00 15.82
CA ALA A 20 -1.29 -3.91 15.70
C ALA A 20 -1.99 -2.54 15.62
N LEU A 21 -1.44 -1.53 16.31
CA LEU A 21 -2.03 -0.20 16.41
C LEU A 21 -1.83 0.57 15.10
N PRO A 22 -2.89 1.03 14.41
CA PRO A 22 -2.74 1.94 13.29
C PRO A 22 -2.33 3.33 13.78
N LEU A 23 -1.25 3.87 13.23
CA LEU A 23 -0.75 5.20 13.55
C LEU A 23 -0.91 6.15 12.36
N ALA A 24 -1.20 7.41 12.65
CA ALA A 24 -1.35 8.46 11.65
C ALA A 24 0.00 8.88 11.07
N ARG A 25 -0.04 9.55 9.91
CA ARG A 25 1.16 10.05 9.22
C ARG A 25 2.06 10.90 10.13
N ALA A 26 1.48 11.82 10.90
CA ALA A 26 2.23 12.68 11.81
C ALA A 26 3.00 11.88 12.89
N GLU A 27 2.38 10.82 13.42
CA GLU A 27 2.96 9.91 14.42
C GLU A 27 4.01 8.95 13.82
N VAL A 28 3.91 8.67 12.53
CA VAL A 28 4.88 7.82 11.82
C VAL A 28 6.12 8.60 11.39
N LEU A 29 5.97 9.88 11.01
CA LEU A 29 7.05 10.69 10.43
C LEU A 29 7.83 11.53 11.45
N VAL A 30 7.47 11.48 12.73
CA VAL A 30 8.19 12.08 13.87
C VAL A 30 9.63 11.54 13.98
N ARG A 31 10.48 12.30 14.69
CA ARG A 31 11.82 11.88 15.09
C ARG A 31 11.88 11.75 16.63
N PRO A 32 12.29 10.59 17.18
CA PRO A 32 12.61 9.34 16.48
C PRO A 32 11.37 8.71 15.82
N CYS A 33 11.57 8.04 14.67
CA CYS A 33 10.50 7.37 13.94
C CYS A 33 10.17 6.04 14.62
N PRO A 34 8.90 5.76 14.97
CA PRO A 34 8.52 4.55 15.70
C PRO A 34 8.58 3.29 14.83
N VAL A 35 8.51 3.42 13.50
CA VAL A 35 8.58 2.27 12.59
C VAL A 35 9.99 1.66 12.64
N PRO A 36 10.15 0.34 12.85
CA PRO A 36 11.46 -0.29 12.91
C PRO A 36 12.09 -0.41 11.52
N ALA A 37 13.42 -0.43 11.47
CA ALA A 37 14.19 -0.53 10.24
C ALA A 37 14.43 -1.99 9.81
N SER A 38 13.41 -2.85 9.93
CA SER A 38 13.49 -4.31 9.76
C SER A 38 12.51 -4.85 8.70
N PRO A 39 12.66 -6.12 8.29
CA PRO A 39 11.65 -6.84 7.53
C PRO A 39 10.29 -6.89 8.23
N GLY A 40 9.21 -6.79 7.48
CA GLY A 40 7.87 -6.87 8.06
C GLY A 40 6.73 -6.66 7.06
N VAL A 41 5.53 -6.76 7.61
CA VAL A 41 4.26 -6.54 6.92
C VAL A 41 3.59 -5.31 7.51
N TYR A 42 2.93 -4.52 6.66
CA TYR A 42 2.15 -3.37 7.08
C TYR A 42 0.72 -3.42 6.53
N GLY A 43 -0.21 -2.83 7.27
CA GLY A 43 -1.61 -2.69 6.91
C GLY A 43 -2.01 -1.23 6.84
N TRP A 44 -2.75 -0.86 5.81
CA TRP A 44 -3.28 0.49 5.63
C TRP A 44 -4.78 0.52 5.94
N TRP A 45 -5.10 1.30 6.95
CA TRP A 45 -6.40 1.45 7.57
C TRP A 45 -6.97 2.82 7.21
N PHE A 46 -8.22 2.86 6.77
CA PHE A 46 -8.83 4.05 6.19
C PHE A 46 -10.04 4.52 6.99
N ARG A 47 -10.09 5.83 7.27
CA ARG A 47 -11.29 6.52 7.81
C ARG A 47 -12.37 6.67 6.74
N GLU A 48 -11.95 7.10 5.55
CA GLU A 48 -12.80 7.29 4.38
C GLU A 48 -12.42 6.29 3.28
N LEU A 49 -13.42 5.70 2.64
CA LEU A 49 -13.20 4.76 1.54
C LEU A 49 -12.79 5.53 0.27
N PRO A 50 -11.76 5.08 -0.47
CA PRO A 50 -11.29 5.79 -1.66
C PRO A 50 -12.17 5.59 -2.90
N ALA A 51 -13.21 4.76 -2.79
CA ALA A 51 -14.21 4.47 -3.81
C ALA A 51 -15.42 3.79 -3.15
N ASP A 52 -16.49 3.59 -3.92
CA ASP A 52 -17.59 2.71 -3.53
C ASP A 52 -17.11 1.24 -3.56
N ILE A 53 -16.81 0.71 -2.38
CA ILE A 53 -16.24 -0.63 -2.16
C ILE A 53 -17.11 -1.32 -1.11
N ASP A 54 -17.55 -2.54 -1.39
CA ASP A 54 -18.14 -3.39 -0.36
C ASP A 54 -17.06 -3.78 0.66
N THR A 55 -17.24 -3.31 1.90
CA THR A 55 -16.32 -3.54 3.01
C THR A 55 -16.93 -4.40 4.11
N SER A 56 -17.99 -5.15 3.80
CA SER A 56 -18.64 -6.05 4.75
C SER A 56 -17.71 -7.15 5.26
N GLY A 57 -16.81 -7.65 4.41
CA GLY A 57 -15.79 -8.65 4.76
C GLY A 57 -14.46 -8.07 5.28
N CYS A 58 -14.23 -6.77 5.12
CA CYS A 58 -12.98 -6.13 5.52
C CYS A 58 -12.82 -6.07 7.05
N ALA A 59 -11.59 -6.18 7.54
CA ALA A 59 -11.31 -5.98 8.95
C ALA A 59 -11.54 -4.53 9.37
N LYS A 60 -12.15 -4.32 10.55
CA LYS A 60 -12.50 -3.00 11.09
C LYS A 60 -11.95 -2.80 12.49
N LYS A 61 -11.50 -1.58 12.78
CA LYS A 61 -10.93 -1.20 14.08
C LYS A 61 -11.09 0.29 14.32
N ASP A 62 -11.74 0.68 15.40
CA ASP A 62 -11.88 2.10 15.81
C ASP A 62 -12.38 3.05 14.70
N GLY A 63 -13.36 2.59 13.93
CA GLY A 63 -13.91 3.35 12.79
C GLY A 63 -13.04 3.34 11.53
N LEU A 64 -11.94 2.58 11.53
CA LEU A 64 -11.07 2.37 10.38
C LEU A 64 -11.38 1.04 9.70
N THR A 65 -11.15 1.00 8.38
CA THR A 65 -11.26 -0.23 7.58
C THR A 65 -9.90 -0.58 6.97
N LEU A 66 -9.43 -1.81 7.15
CA LEU A 66 -8.23 -2.31 6.48
C LEU A 66 -8.55 -2.56 5.00
N LEU A 67 -7.87 -1.86 4.10
CA LEU A 67 -8.12 -2.01 2.66
C LEU A 67 -6.90 -2.49 1.86
N TYR A 68 -5.70 -2.38 2.44
CA TYR A 68 -4.46 -2.74 1.75
C TYR A 68 -3.41 -3.32 2.71
N THR A 69 -2.77 -4.39 2.27
CA THR A 69 -1.63 -5.03 2.93
C THR A 69 -0.40 -4.91 2.03
N GLY A 70 0.78 -4.71 2.62
CA GLY A 70 2.02 -4.75 1.86
C GLY A 70 3.21 -5.16 2.72
N ILE A 71 4.33 -5.47 2.05
CA ILE A 71 5.56 -5.92 2.71
C ILE A 71 6.76 -5.05 2.41
N SER A 72 7.79 -5.22 3.22
CA SER A 72 9.17 -4.95 2.83
C SER A 72 10.15 -5.75 3.69
N PRO A 73 11.17 -6.40 3.09
CA PRO A 73 11.44 -6.52 1.66
C PRO A 73 10.52 -7.55 0.96
N SER A 74 10.60 -7.63 -0.36
CA SER A 74 10.07 -8.77 -1.13
C SER A 74 10.93 -10.03 -0.91
N ALA A 75 10.42 -11.19 -1.33
CA ALA A 75 11.19 -12.43 -1.34
C ALA A 75 12.55 -12.25 -2.04
N PRO A 76 13.64 -12.89 -1.52
CA PRO A 76 14.92 -12.91 -2.19
C PRO A 76 14.80 -13.45 -3.62
N PRO A 77 15.50 -12.85 -4.60
CA PRO A 77 15.39 -13.29 -5.99
C PRO A 77 16.12 -14.63 -6.19
N THR A 78 15.55 -15.51 -7.02
CA THR A 78 16.11 -16.84 -7.32
C THR A 78 17.22 -16.83 -8.38
N ASN A 79 17.49 -15.67 -8.99
CA ASN A 79 18.45 -15.51 -10.10
C ASN A 79 19.87 -15.10 -9.63
N GLY A 80 20.19 -15.30 -8.35
CA GLY A 80 21.51 -15.00 -7.77
C GLY A 80 21.79 -13.52 -7.51
N LYS A 81 20.83 -12.62 -7.78
CA LYS A 81 20.96 -11.21 -7.37
C LYS A 81 20.90 -11.07 -5.84
N PRO A 82 21.55 -10.05 -5.25
CA PRO A 82 21.49 -9.84 -3.81
C PRO A 82 20.05 -9.52 -3.34
N PRO A 83 19.67 -9.93 -2.12
CA PRO A 83 18.40 -9.52 -1.51
C PRO A 83 18.26 -7.99 -1.37
N SER A 84 17.02 -7.51 -1.35
CA SER A 84 16.72 -6.09 -1.17
C SER A 84 17.09 -5.62 0.25
N THR A 85 17.70 -4.43 0.34
CA THR A 85 17.99 -3.75 1.62
C THR A 85 16.85 -2.81 2.08
N GLN A 86 15.67 -2.94 1.47
CA GLN A 86 14.47 -2.22 1.89
C GLN A 86 13.90 -2.79 3.19
N ASN A 87 13.20 -1.96 3.94
CA ASN A 87 12.54 -2.32 5.19
C ASN A 87 11.24 -1.53 5.36
N ILE A 88 10.41 -1.90 6.34
CA ILE A 88 9.09 -1.29 6.50
C ILE A 88 9.16 0.21 6.80
N ARG A 89 10.16 0.69 7.55
CA ARG A 89 10.40 2.13 7.74
C ARG A 89 10.58 2.88 6.43
N LYS A 90 11.45 2.38 5.53
CA LYS A 90 11.67 2.99 4.21
C LYS A 90 10.39 2.94 3.37
N ARG A 91 9.72 1.79 3.34
CA ARG A 91 8.55 1.57 2.48
C ARG A 91 7.33 2.39 2.89
N ILE A 92 7.01 2.42 4.19
CA ILE A 92 5.94 3.24 4.74
C ILE A 92 6.21 4.72 4.48
N ARG A 93 7.45 5.19 4.69
CA ARG A 93 7.85 6.56 4.34
C ARG A 93 7.64 6.87 2.86
N THR A 94 7.95 5.93 1.96
CA THR A 94 7.71 6.07 0.51
C THR A 94 6.22 6.21 0.21
N HIS A 95 5.33 5.48 0.89
CA HIS A 95 3.89 5.62 0.68
C HIS A 95 3.37 7.00 1.13
N TYR A 96 3.81 7.51 2.28
CA TYR A 96 3.38 8.84 2.73
C TYR A 96 3.99 9.99 1.94
N SER A 97 5.27 9.92 1.59
CA SER A 97 6.02 11.08 1.06
C SER A 97 6.48 10.96 -0.40
N GLY A 98 6.22 9.82 -1.04
CA GLY A 98 6.70 9.49 -2.39
C GLY A 98 5.76 9.92 -3.50
N ASN A 99 5.71 9.12 -4.56
CA ASN A 99 4.82 9.31 -5.71
C ASN A 99 4.31 7.97 -6.23
N ALA A 100 3.36 7.99 -7.16
CA ALA A 100 2.72 6.80 -7.72
C ALA A 100 3.69 5.84 -8.43
N GLU A 101 4.82 6.33 -8.92
CA GLU A 101 5.85 5.46 -9.53
C GLU A 101 6.50 4.55 -8.48
N GLY A 102 6.83 5.10 -7.31
CA GLY A 102 7.50 4.37 -6.23
C GLY A 102 6.55 3.60 -5.29
N SER A 103 5.24 3.84 -5.41
CA SER A 103 4.24 3.32 -4.48
C SER A 103 3.00 2.83 -5.22
N THR A 104 2.81 1.51 -5.24
CA THR A 104 1.59 0.87 -5.75
C THR A 104 0.34 1.35 -5.03
N LEU A 105 0.40 1.60 -3.72
CA LEU A 105 -0.73 2.13 -2.95
C LEU A 105 -1.15 3.52 -3.47
N ARG A 106 -0.23 4.50 -3.49
CA ARG A 106 -0.47 5.82 -4.09
C ARG A 106 -1.01 5.76 -5.51
N LYS A 107 -0.46 4.88 -6.36
CA LYS A 107 -0.98 4.68 -7.72
C LYS A 107 -2.44 4.24 -7.70
N THR A 108 -2.77 3.31 -6.83
CA THR A 108 -4.15 2.81 -6.67
C THR A 108 -5.08 3.90 -6.14
N LEU A 109 -4.74 4.54 -5.02
CA LEU A 109 -5.54 5.60 -4.42
C LEU A 109 -5.76 6.76 -5.40
N GLY A 110 -4.70 7.25 -6.04
CA GLY A 110 -4.85 8.37 -6.97
C GLY A 110 -5.62 8.05 -8.25
N CYS A 111 -5.70 6.77 -8.66
CA CYS A 111 -6.58 6.37 -9.76
C CYS A 111 -8.05 6.29 -9.33
N LEU A 112 -8.33 5.84 -8.10
CA LEU A 112 -9.69 5.78 -7.58
C LEU A 112 -10.24 7.17 -7.26
N LEU A 113 -9.40 8.02 -6.66
CA LEU A 113 -9.74 9.37 -6.22
C LEU A 113 -9.53 10.44 -7.30
N SER A 114 -9.20 10.07 -8.55
CA SER A 114 -8.80 11.03 -9.59
C SER A 114 -9.83 12.13 -9.81
N ASN A 115 -11.11 11.74 -9.87
CA ASN A 115 -12.22 12.66 -10.10
C ASN A 115 -12.50 13.53 -8.86
N GLN A 116 -12.49 12.93 -7.67
CA GLN A 116 -12.74 13.63 -6.40
C GLN A 116 -11.67 14.68 -6.12
N LEU A 117 -10.40 14.36 -6.37
CA LEU A 117 -9.26 15.22 -6.05
C LEU A 117 -8.81 16.09 -7.23
N GLY A 118 -9.39 15.92 -8.42
CA GLY A 118 -8.98 16.64 -9.63
C GLY A 118 -7.53 16.34 -10.06
N ILE A 119 -7.06 15.12 -9.86
CA ILE A 119 -5.68 14.69 -10.17
C ILE A 119 -5.65 13.74 -11.37
N GLU A 120 -4.58 13.76 -12.15
CA GLU A 120 -4.44 12.92 -13.36
C GLU A 120 -3.09 12.22 -13.39
N LEU A 121 -3.08 10.93 -13.74
CA LEU A 121 -1.83 10.17 -13.91
C LEU A 121 -1.14 10.62 -15.21
N ARG A 122 0.14 11.00 -15.14
CA ARG A 122 0.90 11.52 -16.27
C ARG A 122 2.21 10.76 -16.47
N ARG A 123 2.62 10.59 -17.73
CA ARG A 123 3.98 10.16 -18.06
C ARG A 123 4.96 11.33 -17.85
N VAL A 124 6.08 11.07 -17.19
CA VAL A 124 7.05 12.11 -16.81
C VAL A 124 8.49 11.77 -17.23
N GLY A 125 9.32 12.79 -17.41
CA GLY A 125 10.74 12.66 -17.73
C GLY A 125 10.95 12.01 -19.10
N SER A 126 11.57 10.83 -19.13
CA SER A 126 11.74 10.03 -20.36
C SER A 126 10.44 9.38 -20.85
N GLY A 127 9.33 9.53 -20.13
CA GLY A 127 8.03 8.94 -20.48
C GLY A 127 7.77 7.55 -19.89
N ASN A 128 8.79 6.91 -19.33
CA ASN A 128 8.68 5.58 -18.73
C ASN A 128 8.04 5.60 -17.33
N ARG A 129 8.18 6.72 -16.61
CA ARG A 129 7.65 6.91 -15.26
C ARG A 129 6.28 7.52 -15.29
N ARG A 130 5.41 7.15 -14.34
CA ARG A 130 4.07 7.72 -14.19
C ARG A 130 3.82 8.24 -12.78
N THR A 131 3.38 9.49 -12.66
CA THR A 131 3.05 10.13 -11.38
C THR A 131 1.80 11.00 -11.51
N PHE A 132 1.25 11.45 -10.39
CA PHE A 132 0.19 12.48 -10.37
C PHE A 132 0.74 13.91 -10.41
N VAL A 133 2.04 14.09 -10.66
CA VAL A 133 2.69 15.41 -10.80
C VAL A 133 2.48 16.27 -9.54
N THR A 134 1.87 17.45 -9.65
CA THR A 134 1.47 18.31 -8.53
C THR A 134 0.35 17.70 -7.70
N GLY A 135 -0.48 16.84 -8.30
CA GLY A 135 -1.52 16.07 -7.62
C GLY A 135 -1.01 15.05 -6.61
N GLU A 136 0.29 14.75 -6.60
CA GLU A 136 0.90 13.95 -5.53
C GLU A 136 0.81 14.67 -4.17
N LYS A 137 0.85 16.01 -4.14
CA LYS A 137 0.68 16.77 -2.90
C LYS A 137 -0.76 16.66 -2.39
N VAL A 138 -1.74 16.84 -3.28
CA VAL A 138 -3.17 16.69 -2.96
C VAL A 138 -3.47 15.27 -2.44
N LEU A 139 -2.90 14.25 -3.10
CA LEU A 139 -3.03 12.87 -2.62
C LEU A 139 -2.34 12.66 -1.25
N SER A 140 -1.24 13.36 -0.99
CA SER A 140 -0.56 13.30 0.31
C SER A 140 -1.38 13.93 1.44
N GLU A 141 -2.11 15.00 1.17
CA GLU A 141 -3.05 15.63 2.11
C GLU A 141 -4.23 14.68 2.40
N TRP A 142 -4.85 14.11 1.36
CA TRP A 142 -5.91 13.12 1.55
C TRP A 142 -5.44 11.90 2.37
N MET A 143 -4.24 11.40 2.12
CA MET A 143 -3.66 10.29 2.89
C MET A 143 -3.32 10.68 4.34
N ASP A 144 -2.95 11.93 4.62
CA ASP A 144 -2.68 12.42 5.98
C ASP A 144 -3.94 12.36 6.85
N GLU A 145 -5.07 12.78 6.27
CA GLU A 145 -6.37 12.81 6.93
C GLU A 145 -6.98 11.40 7.08
N ASN A 146 -6.85 10.57 6.04
CA ASN A 146 -7.66 9.36 5.91
C ASN A 146 -6.92 8.04 6.12
N ALA A 147 -5.58 8.00 5.95
CA ALA A 147 -4.83 6.75 5.89
C ALA A 147 -3.86 6.58 7.06
N LEU A 148 -4.13 5.58 7.90
CA LEU A 148 -3.29 5.16 9.01
C LEU A 148 -2.59 3.85 8.66
N VAL A 149 -1.45 3.59 9.29
CA VAL A 149 -0.66 2.38 9.04
C VAL A 149 -0.33 1.64 10.33
N SER A 150 -0.54 0.33 10.33
CA SER A 150 -0.04 -0.59 11.36
C SER A 150 1.05 -1.48 10.74
N TRP A 151 1.87 -2.11 11.58
CA TRP A 151 2.92 -3.02 11.11
C TRP A 151 3.27 -4.10 12.12
N VAL A 152 3.85 -5.18 11.62
CA VAL A 152 4.45 -6.27 12.39
C VAL A 152 5.80 -6.63 11.74
N GLU A 153 6.84 -6.78 12.57
CA GLU A 153 8.13 -7.29 12.12
C GLU A 153 8.01 -8.78 11.80
N HIS A 154 8.55 -9.20 10.66
CA HIS A 154 8.49 -10.60 10.25
C HIS A 154 9.69 -10.90 9.35
N PRO A 155 10.48 -11.97 9.60
CA PRO A 155 11.70 -12.25 8.84
C PRO A 155 11.42 -12.63 7.38
N GLU A 156 10.29 -13.28 7.12
CA GLU A 156 9.84 -13.70 5.79
C GLU A 156 8.50 -13.06 5.42
N PRO A 157 8.43 -11.72 5.30
CA PRO A 157 7.15 -11.01 5.23
C PRO A 157 6.32 -11.42 4.01
N TRP A 158 6.95 -11.91 2.93
CA TRP A 158 6.26 -12.44 1.74
C TRP A 158 5.41 -13.67 2.02
N VAL A 159 5.78 -14.51 3.00
CA VAL A 159 4.96 -15.67 3.40
C VAL A 159 3.70 -15.18 4.11
N LEU A 160 3.89 -14.28 5.09
CA LEU A 160 2.78 -13.73 5.86
C LEU A 160 1.84 -12.89 4.99
N GLU A 161 2.34 -12.06 4.08
CA GLU A 161 1.48 -11.29 3.15
C GLU A 161 0.64 -12.19 2.26
N HIS A 162 1.22 -13.26 1.71
CA HIS A 162 0.44 -14.19 0.89
C HIS A 162 -0.71 -14.81 1.69
N LYS A 163 -0.45 -15.19 2.94
CA LYS A 163 -1.48 -15.68 3.86
C LYS A 163 -2.53 -14.60 4.17
N LEU A 164 -2.13 -13.37 4.46
CA LEU A 164 -3.06 -12.29 4.76
C LEU A 164 -3.94 -11.94 3.54
N ILE A 165 -3.37 -11.86 2.34
CA ILE A 165 -4.14 -11.57 1.11
C ILE A 165 -5.12 -12.71 0.78
N THR A 166 -4.78 -13.95 1.09
CA THR A 166 -5.68 -15.09 0.81
C THR A 166 -6.76 -15.30 1.88
N THR A 167 -6.61 -14.73 3.07
CA THR A 167 -7.54 -14.94 4.20
C THR A 167 -8.32 -13.69 4.61
N LEU A 168 -7.84 -12.49 4.28
CA LEU A 168 -8.50 -11.23 4.58
C LEU A 168 -9.08 -10.60 3.33
N ASP A 169 -10.19 -9.90 3.49
CA ASP A 169 -10.75 -9.04 2.46
C ASP A 169 -9.98 -7.71 2.44
N VAL A 170 -9.01 -7.61 1.52
CA VAL A 170 -8.14 -6.42 1.32
C VAL A 170 -8.28 -5.89 -0.11
N PRO A 171 -9.35 -5.13 -0.42
CA PRO A 171 -9.80 -4.85 -1.80
C PRO A 171 -8.82 -4.04 -2.65
N LEU A 172 -7.84 -3.35 -2.06
CA LEU A 172 -6.88 -2.53 -2.82
C LEU A 172 -5.61 -3.29 -3.24
N ASN A 173 -5.45 -4.56 -2.83
CA ASN A 173 -4.41 -5.45 -3.33
C ASN A 173 -4.82 -6.00 -4.71
N LEU A 174 -3.91 -5.95 -5.69
CA LEU A 174 -4.12 -6.59 -7.00
C LEU A 174 -3.35 -7.91 -7.12
N ASP A 175 -2.11 -7.93 -6.64
CA ASP A 175 -1.29 -9.13 -6.72
C ASP A 175 -1.84 -10.21 -5.77
N ALA A 176 -1.95 -11.45 -6.28
CA ALA A 176 -2.52 -12.61 -5.57
C ALA A 176 -3.99 -12.45 -5.06
N ASN A 177 -4.71 -11.41 -5.48
CA ASN A 177 -6.03 -11.05 -4.92
C ASN A 177 -7.17 -11.12 -5.95
N ALA A 178 -7.03 -11.96 -6.99
CA ALA A 178 -8.01 -12.04 -8.07
C ALA A 178 -9.39 -12.59 -7.63
N HIS A 179 -9.47 -13.19 -6.45
CA HIS A 179 -10.69 -13.71 -5.84
C HIS A 179 -11.52 -12.61 -5.15
N ASN A 180 -10.94 -11.44 -4.90
CA ASN A 180 -11.64 -10.32 -4.27
C ASN A 180 -12.69 -9.70 -5.21
N ASN A 181 -13.87 -9.41 -4.70
CA ASN A 181 -14.99 -8.88 -5.50
C ASN A 181 -14.66 -7.54 -6.18
N PHE A 182 -13.80 -6.71 -5.58
CA PHE A 182 -13.41 -5.42 -6.14
C PHE A 182 -12.26 -5.50 -7.17
N TYR A 183 -11.64 -6.67 -7.33
CA TYR A 183 -10.43 -6.84 -8.16
C TYR A 183 -10.61 -6.36 -9.60
N LEU A 184 -11.71 -6.73 -10.26
CA LEU A 184 -11.96 -6.37 -11.66
C LEU A 184 -12.17 -4.86 -11.83
N SER A 185 -12.92 -4.24 -10.93
CA SER A 185 -13.16 -2.79 -10.90
C SER A 185 -11.85 -2.03 -10.69
N LEU A 186 -11.05 -2.44 -9.71
CA LEU A 186 -9.74 -1.83 -9.43
C LEU A 186 -8.78 -1.95 -10.61
N LYS A 187 -8.73 -3.12 -11.23
CA LYS A 187 -7.91 -3.38 -12.42
C LYS A 187 -8.35 -2.51 -13.60
N ALA A 188 -9.66 -2.37 -13.81
CA ALA A 188 -10.22 -1.53 -14.86
C ALA A 188 -9.88 -0.05 -14.66
N VAL A 189 -10.08 0.50 -13.46
CA VAL A 189 -9.77 1.90 -13.13
C VAL A 189 -8.28 2.20 -13.34
N ARG A 190 -7.39 1.33 -12.83
CA ARG A 190 -5.94 1.51 -13.05
C ARG A 190 -5.55 1.39 -14.51
N ARG A 191 -6.16 0.50 -15.28
CA ARG A 191 -5.91 0.37 -16.72
C ARG A 191 -6.34 1.62 -17.47
N ALA A 192 -7.53 2.15 -17.19
CA ALA A 192 -8.05 3.36 -17.81
C ALA A 192 -7.12 4.56 -17.56
N ALA A 193 -6.67 4.76 -16.31
CA ALA A 193 -5.71 5.81 -15.98
C ALA A 193 -4.38 5.67 -16.73
N VAL A 194 -3.88 4.44 -16.92
CA VAL A 194 -2.65 4.20 -17.69
C VAL A 194 -2.84 4.45 -19.18
N VAL A 195 -3.97 4.02 -19.77
CA VAL A 195 -4.30 4.29 -21.17
C VAL A 195 -4.38 5.80 -21.40
N ARG A 196 -5.11 6.51 -20.54
CA ARG A 196 -5.21 7.96 -20.59
C ARG A 196 -3.84 8.64 -20.50
N ALA A 197 -3.00 8.22 -19.56
CA ALA A 197 -1.63 8.75 -19.42
C ALA A 197 -0.76 8.53 -20.69
N ASN A 198 -1.05 7.49 -21.48
CA ASN A 198 -0.33 7.19 -22.72
C ASN A 198 -0.78 8.04 -23.91
N GLU A 199 -2.02 8.53 -23.90
CA GLU A 199 -2.55 9.46 -24.92
C GLU A 199 -2.04 10.89 -24.68
N LEU A 200 -1.78 11.23 -23.42
CA LEU A 200 -1.34 12.56 -23.03
C LEU A 200 0.16 12.81 -23.32
N PRO A 201 0.56 14.05 -23.58
CA PRO A 201 1.97 14.42 -23.71
C PRO A 201 2.77 14.08 -22.44
N VAL A 202 4.01 13.65 -22.66
CA VAL A 202 5.01 13.49 -21.59
C VAL A 202 5.39 14.87 -21.07
N ILE A 203 5.53 15.01 -19.76
CA ILE A 203 5.88 16.29 -19.11
C ILE A 203 7.20 16.17 -18.33
N PRO A 204 7.82 17.29 -17.91
CA PRO A 204 9.00 17.26 -17.06
C PRO A 204 8.77 16.47 -15.77
N ASN A 205 9.82 15.81 -15.27
CA ASN A 205 9.75 15.07 -14.02
C ASN A 205 9.90 16.02 -12.81
N PRO A 206 8.86 16.22 -11.99
CA PRO A 206 8.93 17.11 -10.83
C PRO A 206 9.69 16.49 -9.64
N GLY A 207 10.14 15.23 -9.74
CA GLY A 207 10.85 14.53 -8.67
C GLY A 207 9.90 13.87 -7.66
N VAL A 208 10.21 14.03 -6.37
CA VAL A 208 9.43 13.44 -5.28
C VAL A 208 8.26 14.38 -4.97
N GLY A 209 7.12 14.19 -5.65
CA GLY A 209 5.97 15.10 -5.62
C GLY A 209 5.07 15.03 -4.39
N GLY A 210 5.26 14.08 -3.47
CA GLY A 210 4.37 13.87 -2.31
C GLY A 210 4.84 14.47 -0.98
N ARG A 211 5.90 15.30 -0.99
CA ARG A 211 6.39 16.02 0.19
C ARG A 211 5.67 17.33 0.41
#